data_AF-A0A4U8S679-F1
#
_entry.id   AF-A0A4U8S679-F1
#
_cell.length_a   1.000
_cell.length_b   1.000
_cell.length_c   1.000
_cell.angle_alpha   90.00
_cell.angle_beta   90.00
_cell.angle_gamma   90.00
#
_symmetry.space_group_name_H-M   'P 1'
#
loop_
_entity.id
_entity.type
_entity.pdbx_description
1 polymer ?
#
loop_
_entity_poly.entity_id
_entity_poly.type
_entity_poly.pdbx_seq_one_letter_code
_entity_poly.pdbx_strand_id
1 'polypeptide(L)'
;MKKIIALMILVIYCDFLFGNSFEEMKEIMKAQKIYGCTKSRSTQQRNAEYEFKQNPIKYYKRWSLAYCLGYVSSEDMIVKSGCGSKGLPKEIQNLSHIDNMVKIFGNGAISELKAYLDRFLYIHTIEQKGSVNACFDWIYDSKEYQDEVVRIVKKYCKHCK
;
A
#
# COMPACT_ATOMS: atom_id res chain seq x y z
N MET A 1 44.33 -46.75 -1.81
CA MET A 1 44.55 -45.79 -0.69
C MET A 1 45.02 -44.40 -1.14
N LYS A 2 46.03 -44.24 -2.01
CA LYS A 2 46.55 -42.90 -2.39
C LYS A 2 45.55 -41.93 -3.05
N LYS A 3 44.54 -42.41 -3.81
CA LYS A 3 43.52 -41.56 -4.47
C LYS A 3 42.47 -40.97 -3.51
N ILE A 4 42.17 -41.65 -2.40
CA ILE A 4 41.17 -41.19 -1.42
C ILE A 4 41.74 -40.05 -0.56
N ILE A 5 43.03 -40.15 -0.20
CA ILE A 5 43.75 -39.11 0.54
C ILE A 5 43.85 -37.82 -0.29
N ALA A 6 44.09 -37.93 -1.60
CA ALA A 6 44.14 -36.77 -2.49
C ALA A 6 42.78 -36.04 -2.60
N LEU A 7 41.66 -36.78 -2.61
CA LEU A 7 40.32 -36.19 -2.61
C LEU A 7 39.98 -35.53 -1.27
N MET A 8 40.36 -36.14 -0.14
CA MET A 8 40.14 -35.56 1.19
C MET A 8 40.97 -34.29 1.38
N ILE A 9 42.23 -34.26 0.90
CA ILE A 9 43.06 -33.06 0.95
C ILE A 9 42.46 -31.95 0.08
N LEU A 10 41.89 -32.26 -1.10
CA LEU A 10 41.26 -31.26 -1.98
C LEU A 10 39.98 -30.67 -1.37
N VAL A 11 39.16 -31.49 -0.70
CA VAL A 11 37.96 -31.02 0.03
C VAL A 11 38.35 -30.14 1.22
N ILE A 12 39.35 -30.56 2.01
CA ILE A 12 39.88 -29.77 3.13
C ILE A 12 40.51 -28.45 2.64
N TYR A 13 41.21 -28.46 1.50
CA TYR A 13 41.80 -27.24 0.91
C TYR A 13 40.73 -26.28 0.38
N CYS A 14 39.63 -26.79 -0.19
CA CYS A 14 38.49 -25.97 -0.58
C CYS A 14 37.77 -25.38 0.64
N ASP A 15 37.56 -26.15 1.70
CA ASP A 15 36.97 -25.66 2.96
C ASP A 15 37.87 -24.64 3.66
N PHE A 16 39.20 -24.80 3.58
CA PHE A 16 40.18 -23.86 4.16
C PHE A 16 40.34 -22.57 3.35
N LEU A 17 40.24 -22.62 2.02
CA LEU A 17 40.33 -21.44 1.14
C LEU A 17 39.00 -20.68 1.01
N PHE A 18 37.86 -21.36 1.16
CA PHE A 18 36.54 -20.78 0.89
C PHE A 18 35.57 -20.81 2.09
N GLY A 19 35.99 -21.30 3.26
CA GLY A 19 35.15 -21.38 4.46
C GLY A 19 34.60 -20.03 4.93
N ASN A 20 35.38 -18.96 4.83
CA ASN A 20 34.89 -17.58 5.05
C ASN A 20 34.05 -17.07 3.86
N SER A 21 34.38 -17.52 2.64
CA SER A 21 33.71 -17.05 1.42
C SER A 21 32.27 -17.56 1.28
N PHE A 22 31.93 -18.73 1.82
CA PHE A 22 30.57 -19.28 1.70
C PHE A 22 29.57 -18.52 2.60
N GLU A 23 29.99 -18.18 3.82
CA GLU A 23 29.16 -17.38 4.72
C GLU A 23 29.08 -15.92 4.26
N GLU A 24 30.17 -15.37 3.72
CA GLU A 24 30.15 -14.09 2.99
C GLU A 24 29.22 -14.14 1.77
N MET A 25 29.23 -15.22 0.98
CA MET A 25 28.32 -15.38 -0.17
C MET A 25 26.86 -15.42 0.25
N LYS A 26 26.53 -16.10 1.37
CA LYS A 26 25.18 -16.10 1.93
C LYS A 26 24.75 -14.70 2.36
N GLU A 27 25.62 -13.95 3.05
CA GLU A 27 25.31 -12.58 3.46
C GLU A 27 25.19 -11.63 2.26
N ILE A 28 25.99 -11.81 1.20
CA ILE A 28 25.86 -11.06 -0.07
C ILE A 28 24.52 -11.39 -0.77
N MET A 29 24.17 -12.68 -0.90
CA MET A 29 22.90 -13.09 -1.52
C MET A 29 21.69 -12.58 -0.73
N LYS A 30 21.78 -12.61 0.61
CA LYS A 30 20.78 -12.06 1.51
C LYS A 30 20.65 -10.54 1.36
N ALA A 31 21.78 -9.81 1.29
CA ALA A 31 21.80 -8.37 1.04
C ALA A 31 21.21 -8.01 -0.33
N GLN A 32 21.53 -8.76 -1.39
CA GLN A 32 20.96 -8.58 -2.73
C GLN A 32 19.45 -8.83 -2.75
N LYS A 33 18.96 -9.88 -2.06
CA LYS A 33 17.53 -10.17 -1.92
C LYS A 33 16.80 -9.04 -1.18
N ILE A 34 17.38 -8.54 -0.09
CA ILE A 34 16.83 -7.41 0.67
C ILE A 34 16.79 -6.15 -0.21
N TYR A 35 17.87 -5.85 -0.95
CA TYR A 35 17.96 -4.71 -1.85
C TYR A 35 16.92 -4.77 -2.98
N GLY A 36 16.81 -5.91 -3.66
CA GLY A 36 15.85 -6.11 -4.75
C GLY A 36 14.39 -5.93 -4.30
N CYS A 37 14.03 -6.49 -3.15
CA CYS A 37 12.68 -6.34 -2.62
C CYS A 37 12.38 -4.90 -2.15
N THR A 38 13.36 -4.22 -1.55
CA THR A 38 13.23 -2.79 -1.16
C THR A 38 13.01 -1.89 -2.37
N LYS A 39 13.72 -2.15 -3.48
CA LYS A 39 13.58 -1.43 -4.75
C LYS A 39 12.23 -1.69 -5.43
N SER A 40 11.76 -2.94 -5.46
CA SER A 40 10.45 -3.30 -6.02
C SER A 40 9.32 -2.62 -5.24
N ARG A 41 9.38 -2.64 -3.89
CA ARG A 41 8.33 -2.09 -3.04
C ARG A 41 8.27 -0.56 -3.05
N SER A 42 9.42 0.11 -3.01
CA SER A 42 9.48 1.57 -3.19
C SER A 42 8.92 1.99 -4.56
N THR A 43 9.14 1.17 -5.60
CA THR A 43 8.52 1.38 -6.91
C THR A 43 6.99 1.23 -6.85
N GLN A 44 6.47 0.21 -6.18
CA GLN A 44 5.02 0.02 -6.01
C GLN A 44 4.37 1.19 -5.26
N GLN A 45 4.98 1.66 -4.17
CA GLN A 45 4.46 2.82 -3.42
C GLN A 45 4.45 4.08 -4.28
N ARG A 46 5.56 4.36 -4.98
CA ARG A 46 5.65 5.50 -5.89
C ARG A 46 4.62 5.43 -7.02
N ASN A 47 4.37 4.24 -7.57
CA ASN A 47 3.38 4.05 -8.62
C ASN A 47 1.96 4.31 -8.11
N ALA A 48 1.60 3.78 -6.92
CA ALA A 48 0.31 4.05 -6.31
C ALA A 48 0.11 5.54 -6.01
N GLU A 49 1.14 6.22 -5.49
CA GLU A 49 1.12 7.67 -5.30
C GLU A 49 0.94 8.45 -6.60
N TYR A 50 1.65 8.05 -7.65
CA TYR A 50 1.54 8.67 -8.97
C TYR A 50 0.14 8.49 -9.55
N GLU A 51 -0.40 7.26 -9.53
CA GLU A 51 -1.74 6.95 -10.02
C GLU A 51 -2.81 7.74 -9.26
N PHE A 52 -2.73 7.79 -7.94
CA PHE A 52 -3.63 8.60 -7.11
C PHE A 52 -3.58 10.07 -7.49
N LYS A 53 -2.39 10.65 -7.66
CA LYS A 53 -2.20 12.07 -8.02
C LYS A 53 -2.70 12.40 -9.43
N GLN A 54 -2.79 11.43 -10.35
CA GLN A 54 -3.37 11.66 -11.69
C GLN A 54 -4.90 11.80 -11.66
N ASN A 55 -5.59 11.18 -10.69
CA ASN A 55 -7.04 11.27 -10.58
C ASN A 55 -7.51 11.00 -9.14
N PRO A 56 -7.25 11.91 -8.19
CA PRO A 56 -7.57 11.68 -6.78
C PRO A 56 -9.09 11.63 -6.55
N ILE A 57 -9.87 12.37 -7.35
CA ILE A 57 -11.34 12.39 -7.30
C ILE A 57 -11.89 10.97 -7.45
N LYS A 58 -11.44 10.21 -8.45
CA LYS A 58 -11.86 8.81 -8.68
C LYS A 58 -11.66 7.94 -7.45
N TYR A 59 -10.56 8.10 -6.74
CA TYR A 59 -10.26 7.28 -5.56
C TYR A 59 -11.07 7.73 -4.34
N TYR A 60 -11.27 9.04 -4.15
CA TYR A 60 -12.19 9.52 -3.13
C TYR A 60 -13.63 9.06 -3.38
N LYS A 61 -14.12 9.06 -4.62
CA LYS A 61 -15.43 8.47 -4.97
C LYS A 61 -15.54 7.01 -4.58
N ARG A 62 -14.55 6.19 -4.94
CA ARG A 62 -14.51 4.75 -4.59
C ARG A 62 -14.53 4.54 -3.08
N TRP A 63 -13.72 5.31 -2.36
CA TRP A 63 -13.68 5.23 -0.91
C TRP A 63 -14.98 5.68 -0.27
N SER A 64 -15.58 6.79 -0.72
CA SER A 64 -16.86 7.28 -0.19
C SER A 64 -18.00 6.30 -0.44
N LEU A 65 -18.01 5.60 -1.59
CA LEU A 65 -18.96 4.52 -1.82
C LEU A 65 -18.76 3.39 -0.82
N ALA A 66 -17.52 2.90 -0.65
CA ALA A 66 -17.21 1.87 0.34
C ALA A 66 -17.60 2.32 1.77
N TYR A 67 -17.39 3.59 2.10
CA TYR A 67 -17.74 4.19 3.37
C TYR A 67 -19.25 4.19 3.59
N CYS A 68 -20.00 4.70 2.61
CA CYS A 68 -21.46 4.75 2.61
C CYS A 68 -22.08 3.36 2.80
N LEU A 69 -21.46 2.33 2.21
CA LEU A 69 -21.89 0.94 2.30
C LEU A 69 -21.38 0.20 3.55
N GLY A 70 -20.54 0.82 4.39
CA GLY A 70 -20.00 0.21 5.61
C GLY A 70 -18.84 -0.78 5.38
N TYR A 71 -18.12 -0.68 4.26
CA TYR A 71 -17.01 -1.56 3.88
C TYR A 71 -15.61 -1.00 4.18
N VAL A 72 -15.49 0.21 4.72
CA VAL A 72 -14.18 0.78 5.07
C VAL A 72 -13.63 0.16 6.35
N SER A 73 -12.31 0.02 6.42
CA SER A 73 -11.62 -0.35 7.66
C SER A 73 -11.20 0.90 8.44
N SER A 74 -11.26 0.81 9.78
CA SER A 74 -10.63 1.80 10.66
C SER A 74 -9.12 1.61 10.80
N GLU A 75 -8.60 0.46 10.37
CA GLU A 75 -7.20 0.07 10.50
C GLU A 75 -6.45 0.21 9.18
N ASP A 76 -5.17 0.57 9.27
CA ASP A 76 -4.29 0.55 8.11
C ASP A 76 -4.16 -0.89 7.60
N MET A 77 -4.37 -1.08 6.29
CA MET A 77 -4.23 -2.41 5.69
C MET A 77 -2.76 -2.70 5.50
N ILE A 78 -2.20 -3.55 6.37
CA ILE A 78 -0.78 -3.89 6.39
C ILE A 78 -0.53 -5.12 5.51
N VAL A 79 0.57 -5.11 4.75
CA VAL A 79 1.07 -6.31 4.07
C VAL A 79 2.52 -6.58 4.45
N LYS A 80 2.86 -7.87 4.57
CA LYS A 80 4.23 -8.32 4.80
C LYS A 80 5.13 -7.85 3.66
N SER A 81 6.19 -7.11 3.97
CA SER A 81 7.16 -6.64 2.97
C SER A 81 7.98 -7.76 2.34
N GLY A 82 8.08 -8.91 3.00
CA GLY A 82 9.08 -9.94 2.67
C GLY A 82 10.53 -9.49 2.88
N CYS A 83 10.74 -8.26 3.40
CA CYS A 83 12.04 -7.57 3.48
C CYS A 83 12.54 -7.45 4.92
N GLY A 84 12.67 -8.58 5.62
CA GLY A 84 13.29 -8.59 6.95
C GLY A 84 14.80 -8.70 6.88
N SER A 85 15.54 -7.78 7.49
CA SER A 85 17.00 -7.90 7.68
C SER A 85 17.41 -9.13 8.51
N LYS A 86 16.45 -9.77 9.20
CA LYS A 86 16.63 -11.00 9.99
C LYS A 86 15.63 -12.12 9.62
N GLY A 87 15.05 -12.11 8.42
CA GLY A 87 14.04 -13.10 8.00
C GLY A 87 12.62 -12.83 8.48
N LEU A 88 12.38 -11.75 9.25
CA LEU A 88 11.05 -11.33 9.69
C LEU A 88 10.47 -10.26 8.75
N PRO A 89 9.34 -10.51 8.08
CA PRO A 89 8.76 -9.54 7.15
C PRO A 89 8.43 -8.22 7.87
N LYS A 90 9.01 -7.11 7.42
CA LYS A 90 8.63 -5.77 7.91
C LYS A 90 7.19 -5.48 7.48
N GLU A 91 6.32 -5.17 8.41
CA GLU A 91 4.95 -4.75 8.14
C GLU A 91 4.97 -3.31 7.60
N ILE A 92 4.33 -3.10 6.44
CA ILE A 92 4.13 -1.75 5.90
C ILE A 92 2.73 -1.62 5.30
N GLN A 93 2.25 -0.39 5.20
CA GLN A 93 0.97 -0.07 4.58
C GLN A 93 0.90 -0.56 3.13
N ASN A 94 -0.23 -1.16 2.78
CA ASN A 94 -0.58 -1.56 1.43
C ASN A 94 -1.23 -0.40 0.67
N LEU A 95 -0.46 0.40 -0.06
CA LEU A 95 -1.01 1.52 -0.85
C LEU A 95 -1.91 1.09 -2.02
N SER A 96 -1.98 -0.20 -2.35
CA SER A 96 -2.99 -0.71 -3.29
C SER A 96 -4.39 -0.81 -2.66
N HIS A 97 -4.48 -0.81 -1.32
CA HIS A 97 -5.75 -0.78 -0.62
C HIS A 97 -6.30 0.65 -0.56
N ILE A 98 -7.60 0.79 -0.83
CA ILE A 98 -8.25 2.11 -0.95
C ILE A 98 -8.13 2.94 0.34
N ASP A 99 -8.30 2.33 1.51
CA ASP A 99 -8.20 3.02 2.81
C ASP A 99 -6.81 3.62 3.08
N ASN A 100 -5.75 3.01 2.56
CA ASN A 100 -4.41 3.56 2.66
C ASN A 100 -4.15 4.60 1.57
N MET A 101 -4.64 4.35 0.36
CA MET A 101 -4.41 5.21 -0.80
C MET A 101 -5.04 6.60 -0.62
N VAL A 102 -6.25 6.70 -0.05
CA VAL A 102 -6.90 8.00 0.18
C VAL A 102 -6.20 8.87 1.23
N LYS A 103 -5.26 8.30 1.99
CA LYS A 103 -4.42 9.01 2.97
C LYS A 103 -3.14 9.60 2.35
N ILE A 104 -2.93 9.48 1.03
CA ILE A 104 -1.74 10.04 0.34
C ILE A 104 -1.62 11.57 0.52
N PHE A 105 -2.74 12.28 0.59
CA PHE A 105 -2.75 13.73 0.91
C PHE A 105 -2.76 14.01 2.42
N GLY A 106 -2.52 13.00 3.24
CA GLY A 106 -2.58 13.05 4.70
C GLY A 106 -3.99 12.82 5.24
N ASN A 107 -4.07 12.66 6.56
CA ASN A 107 -5.32 12.37 7.26
C ASN A 107 -6.33 13.53 7.20
N GLY A 108 -5.87 14.78 7.01
CA GLY A 108 -6.77 15.94 6.95
C GLY A 108 -7.79 15.86 5.82
N ALA A 109 -7.36 15.44 4.62
CA ALA A 109 -8.26 15.32 3.46
C ALA A 109 -9.35 14.27 3.69
N ILE A 110 -8.98 13.10 4.21
CA ILE A 110 -9.92 12.02 4.46
C ILE A 110 -10.85 12.30 5.65
N SER A 111 -10.36 12.95 6.71
CA SER A 111 -11.19 13.37 7.84
C SER A 111 -12.24 14.39 7.42
N GLU A 112 -11.89 15.34 6.55
CA GLU A 112 -12.82 16.34 6.02
C GLU A 112 -13.90 15.69 5.15
N LEU A 113 -13.51 14.77 4.27
CA LEU A 113 -14.45 13.98 3.45
C LEU A 113 -15.38 13.13 4.32
N LYS A 114 -14.84 12.43 5.32
CA LYS A 114 -15.62 11.62 6.27
C LYS A 114 -16.65 12.49 6.99
N ALA A 115 -16.24 13.65 7.51
CA ALA A 115 -17.15 14.57 8.19
C ALA A 115 -18.26 15.09 7.26
N TYR A 116 -17.97 15.32 5.97
CA TYR A 116 -19.00 15.61 4.98
C TYR A 116 -19.96 14.44 4.83
N LEU A 117 -19.44 13.22 4.64
CA LEU A 117 -20.28 12.04 4.44
C LEU A 117 -21.19 11.76 5.63
N ASP A 118 -20.67 11.83 6.85
CA ASP A 118 -21.41 11.57 8.08
C ASP A 118 -22.63 12.51 8.23
N ARG A 119 -22.51 13.77 7.81
CA ARG A 119 -23.63 14.74 7.85
C ARG A 119 -24.78 14.35 6.92
N PHE A 120 -24.48 13.76 5.77
CA PHE A 120 -25.47 13.43 4.75
C PHE A 120 -26.01 11.99 4.87
N LEU A 121 -25.20 11.05 5.35
CA LEU A 121 -25.64 9.69 5.66
C LEU A 121 -26.75 9.67 6.70
N TYR A 122 -26.68 10.57 7.68
CA TYR A 122 -27.73 10.77 8.67
C TYR A 122 -29.07 11.21 8.05
N ILE A 123 -29.01 11.96 6.94
CA ILE A 123 -30.20 12.47 6.22
C ILE A 123 -30.77 11.38 5.32
N HIS A 124 -29.92 10.61 4.62
CA HIS A 124 -30.36 9.59 3.67
C HIS A 124 -30.76 8.25 4.30
N THR A 125 -30.36 7.93 5.54
CA THR A 125 -30.93 6.80 6.28
C THR A 125 -32.42 6.96 6.58
N ILE A 126 -32.97 8.17 6.44
CA ILE A 126 -34.38 8.49 6.67
C ILE A 126 -35.24 8.24 5.41
N GLU A 127 -34.64 8.22 4.20
CA GLU A 127 -35.37 8.16 2.92
C GLU A 127 -35.30 6.77 2.27
N GLN A 128 -36.48 6.24 1.91
CA GLN A 128 -36.80 4.83 1.60
C GLN A 128 -36.19 4.22 0.32
N LYS A 129 -35.09 4.74 -0.23
CA LYS A 129 -34.32 4.02 -1.26
C LYS A 129 -33.34 3.11 -0.54
N GLY A 130 -33.38 1.79 -0.78
CA GLY A 130 -32.43 0.85 -0.18
C GLY A 130 -30.99 1.37 -0.26
N SER A 131 -30.24 1.21 0.83
CA SER A 131 -28.99 1.95 1.11
C SER A 131 -27.97 1.91 -0.04
N VAL A 132 -27.91 0.80 -0.79
CA VAL A 132 -26.96 0.62 -1.89
C VAL A 132 -27.19 1.62 -3.03
N ASN A 133 -28.40 1.69 -3.58
CA ASN A 133 -28.67 2.57 -4.71
C ASN A 133 -28.56 4.04 -4.32
N ALA A 134 -28.99 4.39 -3.10
CA ALA A 134 -28.81 5.74 -2.57
C ALA A 134 -27.33 6.13 -2.48
N CYS A 135 -26.46 5.21 -2.03
CA CYS A 135 -25.01 5.44 -2.03
C CYS A 135 -24.46 5.64 -3.45
N PHE A 136 -24.92 4.87 -4.44
CA PHE A 136 -24.46 5.03 -5.82
C PHE A 136 -24.92 6.36 -6.43
N ASP A 137 -26.22 6.65 -6.39
CA ASP A 137 -26.82 7.88 -6.91
C ASP A 137 -26.09 9.10 -6.31
N TRP A 138 -25.89 9.11 -4.99
CA TRP A 138 -25.25 10.23 -4.32
C TRP A 138 -23.76 10.36 -4.67
N ILE A 139 -22.99 9.28 -4.61
CA ILE A 139 -21.54 9.36 -4.83
C ILE A 139 -21.17 9.62 -6.31
N TYR A 140 -21.96 9.12 -7.26
CA TYR A 140 -21.64 9.25 -8.69
C TYR A 140 -22.39 10.38 -9.38
N ASP A 141 -23.64 10.64 -9.01
CA ASP A 141 -24.53 11.53 -9.77
C ASP A 141 -24.79 12.88 -9.06
N SER A 142 -24.57 13.00 -7.74
CA SER A 142 -24.72 14.29 -7.04
C SER A 142 -23.62 15.26 -7.45
N LYS A 143 -24.05 16.42 -7.95
CA LYS A 143 -23.20 17.56 -8.22
C LYS A 143 -22.60 18.14 -6.94
N GLU A 144 -23.37 18.21 -5.86
CA GLU A 144 -22.91 18.73 -4.57
C GLU A 144 -21.75 17.90 -4.02
N TYR A 145 -21.87 16.57 -4.05
CA TYR A 145 -20.79 15.68 -3.64
C TYR A 145 -19.57 15.81 -4.57
N GLN A 146 -19.77 15.89 -5.88
CA GLN A 146 -18.68 16.11 -6.84
C GLN A 146 -17.91 17.40 -6.56
N ASP A 147 -18.62 18.51 -6.32
CA ASP A 147 -18.03 19.82 -6.04
C ASP A 147 -17.24 19.80 -4.72
N GLU A 148 -17.74 19.11 -3.70
CA GLU A 148 -17.05 18.95 -2.42
C GLU A 148 -15.75 18.15 -2.56
N VAL A 149 -15.77 17.02 -3.27
CA VAL A 149 -14.54 16.24 -3.51
C VAL A 149 -13.51 17.06 -4.29
N VAL A 150 -13.94 17.82 -5.30
CA VAL A 150 -13.07 18.74 -6.04
C VAL A 150 -12.47 19.80 -5.12
N ARG A 151 -13.26 20.39 -4.22
CA ARG A 151 -12.80 21.38 -3.24
C ARG A 151 -11.74 20.79 -2.31
N ILE A 152 -11.97 19.60 -1.76
CA ILE A 152 -11.02 18.89 -0.90
C ILE A 152 -9.72 18.59 -1.66
N VAL A 153 -9.81 18.03 -2.86
CA VAL A 153 -8.62 17.74 -3.70
C VAL A 153 -7.80 19.02 -3.93
N LYS A 154 -8.43 20.12 -4.33
CA LYS A 154 -7.74 21.40 -4.57
C LYS A 154 -7.07 21.96 -3.31
N LYS A 155 -7.67 21.75 -2.14
CA LYS A 155 -7.12 22.20 -0.85
C LYS A 155 -5.83 21.46 -0.49
N TYR A 156 -5.79 20.14 -0.68
CA TYR A 156 -4.65 19.31 -0.24
C TYR A 156 -3.68 18.92 -1.36
N CYS A 157 -4.03 19.11 -2.64
CA CYS A 157 -3.13 18.92 -3.76
C CYS A 157 -3.33 19.98 -4.86
N LYS A 158 -2.53 21.04 -4.79
CA LYS A 158 -2.55 22.15 -5.77
C LYS A 158 -2.10 21.78 -7.17
N HIS A 159 -1.33 20.70 -7.31
CA HIS A 159 -0.70 20.27 -8.58
C HIS A 159 -1.24 18.93 -9.10
N CYS A 160 -2.30 18.40 -8.49
CA CYS A 160 -2.98 17.23 -9.00
C CYS A 160 -3.87 17.62 -10.17
N LYS A 161 -4.02 16.70 -11.12
CA LYS A 161 -4.96 16.87 -12.25
C LYS A 161 -6.40 16.76 -11.78
#